data_AF-A0A8H6K708-F1
#
_entry.id   AF-A0A8H6K708-F1
#
_cell.length_a   1.000
_cell.length_b   1.000
_cell.length_c   1.000
_cell.angle_alpha   90.00
_cell.angle_beta   90.00
_cell.angle_gamma   90.00
#
_symmetry.space_group_name_H-M   'P 1'
#
loop_
_entity.id
_entity.type
_entity.pdbx_description
1 polymer ?
#
loop_
_entity_poly.entity_id
_entity_poly.type
_entity_poly.pdbx_seq_one_letter_code
_entity_poly.pdbx_strand_id
1 'polypeptide(L)'
;MLSAILVIVWIVLIFLAVLPTLYLFVRILRKPGYRLDDTRRWVDYTKAGLGLWLAAQVIQIVLFIVIVAGGANTFDVNFDSVGRRVVESIGVVSRTFGTWAQVCVCLAFFYLSHALTRLRNSGQEDSSKYRKGRVWAWIGAALVAGLTLLSFALWLSVSVTGGSRSRSEREYRSNRRLVASCFDIACFAILIIFAIANIVYSAKSRKKALGSPVHKAANILVTCTSLWFVRMIWSIASAFIGGFHVVFTFLDIFVSIWLGLAILYMMCRLASKESYALSKASYGSVGVGKTGDAEQAL
;
A
#
# COMPACT_ATOMS: atom_id res chain seq x y z
N MET A 1 -16.98 6.56 -27.95
CA MET A 1 -17.46 7.80 -27.27
C MET A 1 -17.72 7.60 -25.77
N LEU A 2 -18.60 6.67 -25.35
CA LEU A 2 -18.81 6.35 -23.92
C LEU A 2 -17.50 6.00 -23.18
N SER A 3 -16.58 5.31 -23.88
CA SER A 3 -15.32 4.88 -23.30
C SER A 3 -14.29 5.99 -23.06
N ALA A 4 -14.23 7.00 -23.93
CA ALA A 4 -13.34 8.15 -23.72
C ALA A 4 -13.80 8.99 -22.52
N ILE A 5 -15.12 9.17 -22.37
CA ILE A 5 -15.72 9.85 -21.21
C ILE A 5 -15.37 9.10 -19.93
N LEU A 6 -15.46 7.76 -19.92
CA LEU A 6 -15.06 6.96 -18.76
C LEU A 6 -13.58 7.18 -18.40
N VAL A 7 -12.66 7.20 -19.36
CA VAL A 7 -11.24 7.45 -19.08
C VAL A 7 -11.00 8.87 -18.57
N ILE A 8 -11.72 9.88 -19.07
CA ILE A 8 -11.63 11.25 -18.55
C ILE A 8 -12.12 11.30 -17.10
N VAL A 9 -13.27 10.68 -16.80
CA VAL A 9 -13.79 10.56 -15.42
C VAL A 9 -12.77 9.86 -14.52
N TRP A 10 -12.09 8.83 -15.01
CA TRP A 10 -11.00 8.16 -14.30
C TRP A 10 -9.86 9.12 -13.97
N ILE A 11 -9.33 9.84 -14.96
CA ILE A 11 -8.26 10.82 -14.76
C ILE A 11 -8.65 11.82 -13.65
N VAL A 12 -9.87 12.37 -13.72
CA VAL A 12 -10.37 13.32 -12.73
C VAL A 12 -10.42 12.70 -11.34
N LEU A 13 -10.97 11.48 -11.20
CA LEU A 13 -11.05 10.79 -9.90
C LEU A 13 -9.67 10.49 -9.30
N ILE A 14 -8.69 10.11 -10.13
CA ILE A 14 -7.31 9.86 -9.67
C ILE A 14 -6.65 11.17 -9.27
N PHE A 15 -6.81 12.21 -10.09
CA PHE A 15 -6.25 13.54 -9.81
C PHE A 15 -6.78 14.11 -8.49
N LEU A 16 -8.09 13.97 -8.24
CA LEU A 16 -8.73 14.33 -6.97
C LEU A 16 -8.17 13.57 -5.76
N ALA A 17 -7.66 12.35 -5.95
CA ALA A 17 -6.97 11.60 -4.91
C ALA A 17 -5.49 11.99 -4.76
N VAL A 18 -4.81 12.36 -5.84
CA VAL A 18 -3.39 12.76 -5.86
C VAL A 18 -3.15 14.06 -5.11
N LEU A 19 -4.00 15.08 -5.31
CA LEU A 19 -3.86 16.39 -4.65
C LEU A 19 -3.81 16.31 -3.10
N PRO A 20 -4.80 15.70 -2.41
CA PRO A 20 -4.74 15.56 -0.96
C PRO A 20 -3.58 14.66 -0.52
N THR A 21 -3.20 13.66 -1.32
CA THR A 21 -2.05 12.80 -1.03
C THR A 21 -0.75 13.59 -1.04
N LEU A 22 -0.55 14.49 -2.00
CA LEU A 22 0.63 15.35 -2.09
C LEU A 22 0.74 16.24 -0.84
N TYR A 23 -0.38 16.84 -0.42
CA TYR A 23 -0.44 17.62 0.81
C TYR A 23 -0.08 16.78 2.05
N LEU A 24 -0.63 15.57 2.15
CA LEU A 24 -0.28 14.63 3.24
C LEU A 24 1.19 14.22 3.20
N PHE A 25 1.75 14.00 2.01
CA PHE A 25 3.13 13.60 1.81
C PHE A 25 4.10 14.67 2.31
N VAL A 26 3.91 15.92 1.90
CA VAL A 26 4.69 17.05 2.40
C VAL A 26 4.58 17.16 3.92
N ARG A 27 3.39 16.97 4.48
CA ARG A 27 3.15 17.06 5.92
C ARG A 27 3.84 15.95 6.71
N ILE A 28 3.79 14.70 6.24
CA ILE A 28 4.39 13.56 6.95
C ILE A 28 5.92 13.55 6.81
N LEU A 29 6.49 14.06 5.71
CA LEU A 29 7.94 14.19 5.53
C LEU A 29 8.59 15.05 6.63
N ARG A 30 7.88 16.08 7.11
CA ARG A 30 8.32 16.95 8.21
C ARG A 30 8.29 16.26 9.59
N LYS A 31 7.73 15.04 9.71
CA LYS A 31 7.61 14.35 11.00
C LYS A 31 8.83 13.48 11.28
N PRO A 32 9.33 13.47 12.53
CA PRO A 32 10.51 12.70 12.91
C PRO A 32 10.23 11.20 12.81
N GLY A 33 11.19 10.48 12.21
CA GLY A 33 11.13 9.04 11.95
C GLY A 33 11.88 8.19 12.98
N TYR A 34 12.27 6.98 12.58
CA TYR A 34 12.96 5.97 13.38
C TYR A 34 14.25 6.46 14.06
N ARG A 35 15.03 7.31 13.38
CA ARG A 35 16.31 7.84 13.91
C ARG A 35 16.16 8.55 15.27
N LEU A 36 14.97 9.03 15.60
CA LEU A 36 14.68 9.74 16.85
C LEU A 36 13.90 8.88 17.86
N ASP A 37 13.20 7.84 17.42
CA ASP A 37 12.47 6.91 18.29
C ASP A 37 12.20 5.57 17.57
N ASP A 38 12.66 4.47 18.16
CA ASP A 38 12.46 3.11 17.64
C ASP A 38 10.98 2.76 17.45
N THR A 39 10.07 3.33 18.25
CA THR A 39 8.62 3.09 18.13
C THR A 39 8.00 3.76 16.90
N ARG A 40 8.73 4.66 16.22
CA ARG A 40 8.27 5.40 15.05
C ARG A 40 8.68 4.80 13.72
N ARG A 41 9.28 3.60 13.72
CA ARG A 41 9.69 2.92 12.48
C ARG A 41 8.55 2.74 11.47
N TRP A 42 7.32 2.59 11.95
CA TRP A 42 6.13 2.51 11.09
C TRP A 42 5.88 3.81 10.30
N VAL A 43 6.25 4.98 10.83
CA VAL A 43 6.09 6.28 10.16
C VAL A 43 6.95 6.34 8.91
N ASP A 44 8.17 5.80 8.95
CA ASP A 44 9.07 5.79 7.79
C ASP A 44 8.54 4.87 6.68
N TYR A 45 7.98 3.72 7.04
CA TYR A 45 7.28 2.88 6.07
C TYR A 45 5.99 3.52 5.55
N THR A 46 5.25 4.28 6.36
CA THR A 46 4.11 5.07 5.88
C THR A 46 4.56 6.13 4.88
N LYS A 47 5.67 6.83 5.13
CA LYS A 47 6.25 7.80 4.17
C LYS A 47 6.64 7.13 2.86
N ALA A 48 7.38 6.02 2.93
CA ALA A 48 7.79 5.26 1.75
C ALA A 48 6.57 4.75 0.96
N GLY A 49 5.58 4.16 1.66
CA GLY A 49 4.34 3.68 1.05
C GLY A 49 3.54 4.81 0.40
N LEU A 50 3.43 5.97 1.05
CA LEU A 50 2.75 7.14 0.50
C LEU A 50 3.46 7.68 -0.75
N GLY A 51 4.80 7.78 -0.72
CA GLY A 51 5.59 8.24 -1.86
C GLY A 51 5.51 7.29 -3.06
N LEU A 52 5.65 5.99 -2.84
CA LEU A 52 5.52 4.97 -3.88
C LEU A 52 4.08 4.92 -4.45
N TRP A 53 3.07 5.03 -3.59
CA TRP A 53 1.68 5.08 -4.03
C TRP A 53 1.41 6.32 -4.87
N LEU A 54 1.87 7.50 -4.42
CA LEU A 54 1.74 8.76 -5.16
C LEU A 54 2.42 8.66 -6.53
N ALA A 55 3.65 8.14 -6.60
CA ALA A 55 4.35 7.90 -7.85
C ALA A 55 3.55 6.98 -8.79
N ALA A 56 3.02 5.87 -8.26
CA ALA A 56 2.19 4.95 -9.04
C ALA A 56 0.96 5.64 -9.64
N GLN A 57 0.26 6.47 -8.86
CA GLN A 57 -0.93 7.20 -9.31
C GLN A 57 -0.60 8.29 -10.34
N VAL A 58 0.50 9.02 -10.17
CA VAL A 58 0.95 10.02 -11.17
C VAL A 58 1.27 9.33 -12.50
N ILE A 59 1.99 8.21 -12.47
CA ILE A 59 2.29 7.41 -13.67
C ILE A 59 1.00 6.88 -14.31
N GLN A 60 0.01 6.51 -13.49
CA GLN A 60 -1.30 6.04 -13.97
C GLN A 60 -2.12 7.18 -14.62
N ILE A 61 -2.04 8.41 -14.13
CA ILE A 61 -2.63 9.58 -14.81
C ILE A 61 -1.99 9.77 -16.18
N VAL A 62 -0.64 9.74 -16.24
CA VAL A 62 0.09 9.88 -17.51
C VAL A 62 -0.32 8.78 -18.49
N LEU A 63 -0.46 7.54 -18.03
CA LEU A 63 -0.94 6.42 -18.83
C LEU A 63 -2.30 6.72 -19.47
N PHE A 64 -3.28 7.17 -18.67
CA PHE A 64 -4.62 7.47 -19.18
C PHE A 64 -4.65 8.65 -20.13
N ILE A 65 -3.84 9.68 -19.90
CA ILE A 65 -3.68 10.81 -20.82
C ILE A 65 -3.15 10.32 -22.17
N VAL A 66 -2.12 9.46 -22.18
CA VAL A 66 -1.58 8.85 -23.40
C VAL A 66 -2.63 8.02 -24.14
N ILE A 67 -3.44 7.25 -23.41
CA ILE A 67 -4.55 6.46 -23.99
C ILE A 67 -5.58 7.37 -24.67
N VAL A 68 -5.99 8.46 -24.01
CA VAL A 68 -6.97 9.43 -24.54
C VAL A 68 -6.39 10.19 -25.74
N ALA A 69 -5.17 10.70 -25.63
CA ALA A 69 -4.50 11.45 -26.69
C ALA A 69 -4.23 10.60 -27.94
N GLY A 70 -4.01 9.29 -27.77
CA GLY A 70 -3.85 8.35 -28.87
C GLY A 70 -5.13 8.04 -29.65
N GLY A 71 -6.27 8.66 -29.32
CA GLY A 71 -7.53 8.50 -30.05
C GLY A 71 -8.16 7.12 -29.93
N ALA A 72 -7.66 6.26 -29.04
CA ALA A 72 -8.17 4.92 -28.90
C ALA A 72 -9.52 4.93 -28.20
N ASN A 73 -10.53 4.33 -28.83
CA ASN A 73 -11.74 3.87 -28.15
C ASN A 73 -11.38 2.69 -27.23
N THR A 74 -10.55 2.90 -26.21
CA THR A 74 -10.18 2.05 -25.04
C THR A 74 -9.79 0.58 -25.23
N PHE A 75 -10.12 -0.08 -26.33
CA PHE A 75 -9.97 -1.52 -26.56
C PHE A 75 -9.81 -1.87 -28.04
N ASP A 76 -9.83 -0.90 -28.95
CA ASP A 76 -9.76 -1.16 -30.38
C ASP A 76 -8.32 -1.15 -30.92
N VAL A 77 -8.08 -2.05 -31.87
CA VAL A 77 -6.79 -2.60 -32.29
C VAL A 77 -5.89 -1.61 -33.04
N ASN A 78 -6.33 -0.35 -33.18
CA ASN A 78 -5.71 0.70 -33.99
C ASN A 78 -4.67 1.57 -33.26
N PHE A 79 -4.22 1.19 -32.05
CA PHE A 79 -2.95 1.70 -31.56
C PHE A 79 -1.83 1.11 -32.43
N ASP A 80 -1.07 1.98 -33.08
CA ASP A 80 0.20 1.60 -33.70
C ASP A 80 1.03 0.79 -32.69
N SER A 81 1.78 -0.19 -33.20
CA SER A 81 2.52 -1.17 -32.41
C SER A 81 3.50 -0.54 -31.42
N VAL A 82 3.89 0.71 -31.62
CA VAL A 82 4.73 1.50 -30.70
C VAL A 82 3.92 2.05 -29.53
N GLY A 83 2.77 2.71 -29.79
CA GLY A 83 1.94 3.31 -28.74
C GLY A 83 1.43 2.27 -27.74
N ARG A 84 1.07 1.06 -28.22
CA ARG A 84 0.68 -0.06 -27.36
C ARG A 84 1.79 -0.50 -26.39
N ARG A 85 3.04 -0.56 -26.86
CA ARG A 85 4.19 -0.93 -26.03
C ARG A 85 4.47 0.12 -24.96
N VAL A 86 4.35 1.39 -25.30
CA VAL A 86 4.51 2.52 -24.36
C VAL A 86 3.45 2.43 -23.26
N VAL A 87 2.18 2.25 -23.63
CA VAL A 87 1.07 2.08 -22.68
C VAL A 87 1.28 0.86 -21.78
N GLU A 88 1.64 -0.31 -22.34
CA GLU A 88 1.95 -1.51 -21.56
C GLU A 88 3.11 -1.27 -20.58
N SER A 89 4.20 -0.63 -21.04
CA SER A 89 5.39 -0.38 -20.22
C SER A 89 5.10 0.58 -19.07
N ILE A 90 4.41 1.70 -19.34
CA ILE A 90 3.99 2.66 -18.32
C ILE A 90 3.06 2.00 -17.30
N GLY A 91 2.10 1.19 -17.76
CA GLY A 91 1.19 0.45 -16.87
C GLY A 91 1.91 -0.56 -15.98
N VAL A 92 2.92 -1.25 -16.51
CA VAL A 92 3.77 -2.17 -15.75
C VAL A 92 4.58 -1.43 -14.68
N VAL A 93 5.19 -0.29 -15.02
CA VAL A 93 5.89 0.56 -14.04
C VAL A 93 4.94 1.00 -12.91
N SER A 94 3.79 1.56 -13.25
CA SER A 94 2.80 1.99 -12.24
C SER A 94 2.39 0.86 -11.29
N ARG A 95 2.10 -0.34 -11.82
CA ARG A 95 1.77 -1.53 -11.02
C ARG A 95 2.90 -1.93 -10.08
N THR A 96 4.15 -1.92 -10.52
CA THR A 96 5.32 -2.24 -9.67
C THR A 96 5.44 -1.30 -8.48
N PHE A 97 5.37 0.02 -8.72
CA PHE A 97 5.37 1.02 -7.65
C PHE A 97 4.17 0.82 -6.70
N GLY A 98 2.99 0.52 -7.25
CA GLY A 98 1.78 0.23 -6.48
C GLY A 98 1.94 -0.97 -5.55
N THR A 99 2.52 -2.08 -6.01
CA THR A 99 2.77 -3.28 -5.21
C THR A 99 3.81 -3.02 -4.12
N TRP A 100 4.91 -2.34 -4.43
CA TRP A 100 5.91 -1.96 -3.42
C TRP A 100 5.32 -1.02 -2.35
N ALA A 101 4.40 -0.12 -2.73
CA ALA A 101 3.66 0.68 -1.77
C ALA A 101 2.84 -0.20 -0.80
N GLN A 102 2.20 -1.28 -1.29
CA GLN A 102 1.48 -2.23 -0.41
C GLN A 102 2.42 -2.96 0.56
N VAL A 103 3.62 -3.31 0.12
CA VAL A 103 4.66 -3.90 0.99
C VAL A 103 5.03 -2.92 2.11
N CYS A 104 5.24 -1.65 1.79
CA CYS A 104 5.50 -0.62 2.80
C CYS A 104 4.33 -0.43 3.76
N VAL A 105 3.08 -0.43 3.28
CA VAL A 105 1.88 -0.34 4.13
C VAL A 105 1.79 -1.55 5.08
N CYS A 106 2.06 -2.76 4.59
CA CYS A 106 2.12 -3.97 5.40
C CYS A 106 3.14 -3.85 6.54
N LEU A 107 4.36 -3.41 6.22
CA LEU A 107 5.40 -3.19 7.23
C LEU A 107 4.98 -2.09 8.22
N ALA A 108 4.38 -1.00 7.75
CA ALA A 108 3.86 0.06 8.62
C ALA A 108 2.85 -0.49 9.64
N PHE A 109 1.89 -1.31 9.23
CA PHE A 109 0.94 -1.93 10.14
C PHE A 109 1.60 -2.85 11.16
N PHE A 110 2.53 -3.69 10.72
CA PHE A 110 3.26 -4.59 11.60
C PHE A 110 4.02 -3.82 12.69
N TYR A 111 4.81 -2.81 12.30
CA TYR A 111 5.58 -2.00 13.24
C TYR A 111 4.70 -1.11 14.12
N LEU A 112 3.56 -0.61 13.62
CA LEU A 112 2.61 0.17 14.42
C LEU A 112 1.95 -0.70 15.49
N SER A 113 1.51 -1.91 15.11
CA SER A 113 0.93 -2.89 16.04
C SER A 113 1.89 -3.22 17.18
N HIS A 114 3.19 -3.36 16.85
CA HIS A 114 4.25 -3.58 17.84
C HIS A 114 4.50 -2.36 18.72
N ALA A 115 4.56 -1.16 18.13
CA ALA A 115 4.73 0.09 18.88
C ALA A 115 3.64 0.28 19.95
N LEU A 116 2.37 0.00 19.58
CA LEU A 116 1.23 0.02 20.51
C LEU A 116 1.40 -0.99 21.65
N THR A 117 1.90 -2.19 21.34
CA THR A 117 2.15 -3.23 22.35
C THR A 117 3.28 -2.84 23.31
N ARG A 118 4.37 -2.26 22.78
CA ARG A 118 5.53 -1.81 23.56
C ARG A 118 5.19 -0.67 24.53
N LEU A 119 4.34 0.27 24.11
CA LEU A 119 3.98 1.42 24.94
C LEU A 119 3.13 1.06 26.17
N ARG A 120 2.36 -0.03 26.11
CA ARG A 120 1.64 -0.52 27.29
C ARG A 120 2.54 -1.27 28.27
N ASN A 121 3.50 -2.05 27.76
CA ASN A 121 4.32 -2.93 28.59
C ASN A 121 5.60 -2.25 29.13
N SER A 122 5.63 -0.91 29.20
CA SER A 122 6.70 -0.11 29.82
C SER A 122 8.13 -0.57 29.46
N GLY A 123 8.35 -0.94 28.19
CA GLY A 123 9.69 -1.28 27.70
C GLY A 123 10.23 -2.66 28.09
N GLN A 124 9.41 -3.60 28.57
CA GLN A 124 9.83 -5.00 28.68
C GLN A 124 10.37 -5.52 27.33
N GLU A 125 11.42 -6.35 27.41
CA GLU A 125 12.18 -6.87 26.28
C GLU A 125 11.29 -7.39 25.14
N ASP A 126 11.77 -7.24 23.91
CA ASP A 126 11.09 -7.75 22.73
C ASP A 126 10.81 -9.25 22.86
N SER A 127 9.53 -9.60 23.01
CA SER A 127 9.09 -11.00 23.05
C SER A 127 9.70 -11.78 21.88
N SER A 128 10.17 -13.00 22.14
CA SER A 128 10.69 -13.91 21.11
C SER A 128 9.73 -14.09 19.92
N LYS A 129 8.42 -13.98 20.16
CA LYS A 129 7.36 -14.01 19.14
C LYS A 129 7.45 -12.82 18.17
N TYR A 130 7.76 -11.61 18.65
CA TYR A 130 7.99 -10.44 17.79
C TYR A 130 9.24 -10.60 16.94
N ARG A 131 10.34 -11.09 17.51
CA ARG A 131 11.59 -11.31 16.75
C ARG A 131 11.36 -12.28 15.58
N LYS A 132 10.64 -13.39 15.83
CA LYS A 132 10.23 -14.32 14.77
C LYS A 132 9.30 -13.64 13.75
N GLY A 133 8.27 -12.93 14.20
CA GLY A 133 7.34 -12.22 13.32
C GLY A 133 8.02 -11.19 12.42
N ARG A 134 9.00 -10.45 12.95
CA ARG A 134 9.80 -9.46 12.19
C ARG A 134 10.59 -10.12 11.07
N VAL A 135 11.20 -11.28 11.34
CA VAL A 135 11.93 -12.05 10.31
C VAL A 135 10.99 -12.49 9.20
N TRP A 136 9.83 -13.06 9.53
CA TRP A 136 8.83 -13.47 8.54
C TRP A 136 8.26 -12.30 7.73
N ALA A 137 8.00 -11.16 8.38
CA ALA A 137 7.55 -9.96 7.69
C ALA A 137 8.58 -9.46 6.66
N TRP A 138 9.87 -9.48 7.01
CA TRP A 138 10.95 -9.13 6.08
C TRP A 138 11.12 -10.13 4.96
N ILE A 139 11.10 -11.43 5.25
CA ILE A 139 11.22 -12.48 4.24
C ILE A 139 10.10 -12.35 3.21
N GLY A 140 8.84 -12.25 3.65
CA GLY A 140 7.75 -12.12 2.68
C GLY A 140 7.72 -10.75 1.99
N ALA A 141 8.15 -9.66 2.65
CA ALA A 141 8.32 -8.37 1.98
C ALA A 141 9.38 -8.43 0.87
N ALA A 142 10.54 -9.05 1.15
CA ALA A 142 11.60 -9.26 0.18
C ALA A 142 11.15 -10.20 -0.96
N LEU A 143 10.40 -11.26 -0.64
CA LEU A 143 9.85 -12.19 -1.62
C LEU A 143 8.87 -11.47 -2.56
N VAL A 144 7.92 -10.69 -2.03
CA VAL A 144 6.97 -9.92 -2.85
C VAL A 144 7.71 -8.89 -3.69
N ALA A 145 8.67 -8.16 -3.12
CA ALA A 145 9.46 -7.18 -3.87
C ALA A 145 10.24 -7.84 -5.03
N GLY A 146 10.87 -8.99 -4.77
CA GLY A 146 11.63 -9.76 -5.76
C GLY A 146 10.74 -10.35 -6.86
N LEU A 147 9.62 -10.97 -6.50
CA LEU A 147 8.64 -11.49 -7.46
C LEU A 147 8.04 -10.37 -8.32
N THR A 148 7.75 -9.20 -7.71
CA THR A 148 7.28 -8.02 -8.44
C THR A 148 8.33 -7.54 -9.44
N LEU A 149 9.61 -7.55 -9.07
CA LEU A 149 10.71 -7.14 -9.96
C LEU A 149 10.90 -8.15 -11.10
N LEU A 150 10.77 -9.45 -10.85
CA LEU A 150 10.81 -10.49 -11.89
C LEU A 150 9.63 -10.36 -12.85
N SER A 151 8.42 -10.16 -12.32
CA SER A 151 7.22 -9.89 -13.13
C SER A 151 7.42 -8.64 -13.99
N PHE A 152 7.92 -7.55 -13.40
CA PHE A 152 8.27 -6.32 -14.10
C PHE A 152 9.24 -6.55 -15.26
N ALA A 153 10.33 -7.28 -15.02
CA ALA A 153 11.32 -7.59 -16.04
C ALA A 153 10.73 -8.44 -17.19
N LEU A 154 9.89 -9.43 -16.86
CA LEU A 154 9.21 -10.26 -17.86
C LEU A 154 8.22 -9.45 -18.70
N TRP A 155 7.40 -8.62 -18.06
CA TRP A 155 6.46 -7.73 -18.74
C TRP A 155 7.18 -6.73 -19.66
N LEU A 156 8.24 -6.07 -19.18
CA LEU A 156 9.05 -5.18 -20.02
C LEU A 156 9.70 -5.92 -21.18
N SER A 157 10.24 -7.12 -20.94
CA SER A 157 10.85 -7.91 -22.01
C SER A 157 9.84 -8.24 -23.11
N VAL A 158 8.58 -8.47 -22.76
CA VAL A 158 7.49 -8.67 -23.71
C VAL A 158 7.16 -7.38 -24.48
N SER A 159 7.11 -6.23 -23.79
CA SER A 159 6.78 -4.95 -24.42
C SER A 159 7.92 -4.42 -25.32
N VAL A 160 9.19 -4.67 -25.00
CA VAL A 160 10.34 -4.21 -25.80
C VAL A 160 10.56 -5.05 -27.06
N THR A 161 10.36 -6.38 -26.98
CA THR A 161 10.71 -7.32 -28.07
C THR A 161 9.90 -7.20 -29.36
N GLY A 162 8.78 -6.46 -29.38
CA GLY A 162 8.13 -6.00 -30.60
C GLY A 162 7.50 -7.03 -31.54
N GLY A 163 6.55 -6.60 -32.37
CA GLY A 163 5.70 -7.48 -33.20
C GLY A 163 6.50 -8.43 -34.10
N SER A 164 6.70 -9.66 -33.65
CA SER A 164 7.39 -10.69 -34.42
C SER A 164 6.42 -11.56 -35.19
N ARG A 165 6.82 -11.91 -36.42
CA ARG A 165 6.02 -12.70 -37.36
C ARG A 165 6.11 -14.20 -37.09
N SER A 166 7.16 -14.69 -36.44
CA SER A 166 7.41 -16.13 -36.24
C SER A 166 6.49 -16.73 -35.16
N ARG A 167 6.08 -17.99 -35.35
CA ARG A 167 5.20 -18.72 -34.41
C ARG A 167 5.90 -18.99 -33.07
N SER A 168 7.17 -19.35 -33.12
CA SER A 168 8.01 -19.63 -31.93
C SER A 168 8.15 -18.40 -31.02
N GLU A 169 8.28 -17.20 -31.57
CA GLU A 169 8.37 -15.98 -30.75
C GLU A 169 7.04 -15.58 -30.12
N ARG A 170 5.90 -15.88 -30.76
CA ARG A 170 4.57 -15.69 -30.14
C ARG A 170 4.36 -16.62 -28.97
N GLU A 171 4.73 -17.90 -29.10
CA GLU A 171 4.66 -18.88 -28.01
C GLU A 171 5.56 -18.46 -26.84
N TYR A 172 6.79 -18.04 -27.14
CA TYR A 172 7.73 -17.56 -26.13
C TYR A 172 7.24 -16.29 -25.41
N ARG A 173 6.61 -15.35 -26.13
CA ARG A 173 5.96 -14.17 -25.53
C ARG A 173 4.78 -14.56 -24.65
N SER A 174 3.94 -15.48 -25.10
CA SER A 174 2.79 -15.98 -24.35
C SER A 174 3.23 -16.58 -23.02
N ASN A 175 4.27 -17.43 -23.05
CA ASN A 175 4.84 -18.05 -21.86
C ASN A 175 5.38 -17.00 -20.87
N ARG A 176 6.09 -15.98 -21.34
CA ARG A 176 6.57 -14.89 -20.47
C ARG A 176 5.44 -14.11 -19.80
N ARG A 177 4.37 -13.80 -20.55
CA ARG A 177 3.16 -13.15 -19.99
C ARG A 177 2.49 -14.03 -18.94
N LEU A 178 2.37 -15.33 -19.22
CA LEU A 178 1.77 -16.28 -18.29
C LEU A 178 2.59 -16.38 -16.99
N VAL A 179 3.92 -16.50 -17.09
CA VAL A 179 4.81 -16.54 -15.93
C VAL A 179 4.73 -15.23 -15.12
N ALA A 180 4.72 -14.07 -15.80
CA ALA A 180 4.56 -12.78 -15.13
C ALA A 180 3.23 -12.67 -14.38
N SER A 181 2.12 -13.09 -15.01
CA SER A 181 0.80 -13.16 -14.36
C SER A 181 0.79 -14.11 -13.15
N CYS A 182 1.46 -15.26 -13.23
CA CYS A 182 1.60 -16.17 -12.09
C CYS A 182 2.34 -15.51 -10.93
N PHE A 183 3.40 -14.75 -11.19
CA PHE A 183 4.11 -13.99 -10.15
C PHE A 183 3.26 -12.87 -9.56
N ASP A 184 2.47 -12.16 -10.37
CA ASP A 184 1.54 -11.13 -9.89
C ASP A 184 0.48 -11.75 -8.95
N ILE A 185 -0.13 -12.88 -9.33
CA ILE A 185 -1.10 -13.61 -8.50
C ILE A 185 -0.45 -14.11 -7.21
N ALA A 186 0.76 -14.67 -7.28
CA ALA A 186 1.51 -15.12 -6.11
C ALA A 186 1.79 -13.95 -5.15
N CYS A 187 2.15 -12.77 -5.66
CA CYS A 187 2.33 -11.57 -4.84
C CYS A 187 1.04 -11.20 -4.10
N PHE A 188 -0.10 -11.19 -4.78
CA PHE A 188 -1.37 -10.89 -4.13
C PHE A 188 -1.75 -11.94 -3.08
N ALA A 189 -1.53 -13.22 -3.33
CA ALA A 189 -1.77 -14.28 -2.36
C ALA A 189 -0.93 -14.10 -1.08
N ILE A 190 0.36 -13.78 -1.23
CA ILE A 190 1.25 -13.49 -0.08
C ILE A 190 0.77 -12.25 0.67
N LEU A 191 0.37 -11.18 -0.04
CA LEU A 191 -0.16 -9.97 0.59
C LEU A 191 -1.48 -10.22 1.34
N ILE A 192 -2.35 -11.12 0.86
CA ILE A 192 -3.55 -11.54 1.60
C ILE A 192 -3.18 -12.27 2.90
N ILE A 193 -2.22 -13.20 2.85
CA ILE A 193 -1.74 -13.90 4.05
C ILE A 193 -1.22 -12.87 5.08
N PHE A 194 -0.48 -11.87 4.61
CA PHE A 194 -0.03 -10.77 5.47
C PHE A 194 -1.15 -9.86 5.96
N ALA A 195 -2.18 -9.61 5.17
CA ALA A 195 -3.35 -8.85 5.60
C ALA A 195 -4.09 -9.57 6.74
N ILE A 196 -4.31 -10.88 6.61
CA ILE A 196 -4.88 -11.71 7.66
C ILE A 196 -4.01 -11.65 8.93
N ALA A 197 -2.70 -11.84 8.79
CA ALA A 197 -1.77 -11.77 9.92
C ALA A 197 -1.80 -10.40 10.62
N ASN A 198 -1.82 -9.30 9.85
CA ASN A 198 -1.88 -7.94 10.38
C ASN A 198 -3.23 -7.65 11.06
N ILE A 199 -4.35 -8.13 10.54
CA ILE A 199 -5.66 -8.01 11.22
C ILE A 199 -5.62 -8.71 12.56
N VAL A 200 -5.16 -9.97 12.60
CA VAL A 200 -5.10 -10.77 13.84
C VAL A 200 -4.19 -10.08 14.85
N TYR A 201 -3.04 -9.57 14.42
CA TYR A 201 -2.11 -8.88 15.29
C TYR A 201 -2.65 -7.53 15.79
N SER A 202 -3.32 -6.78 14.93
CA SER A 202 -3.98 -5.51 15.27
C SER A 202 -5.15 -5.70 16.23
N ALA A 203 -5.98 -6.74 16.03
CA ALA A 203 -7.08 -7.08 16.93
C ALA A 203 -6.56 -7.47 18.32
N LYS A 204 -5.47 -8.25 18.39
CA LYS A 204 -4.78 -8.57 19.65
C LYS A 204 -4.23 -7.30 20.32
N SER A 205 -3.61 -6.41 19.55
CA SER A 205 -3.12 -5.11 20.06
C SER A 205 -4.25 -4.23 20.58
N ARG A 206 -5.39 -4.16 19.88
CA ARG A 206 -6.60 -3.43 20.31
C ARG A 206 -7.20 -3.98 21.60
N LYS A 207 -7.33 -5.31 21.73
CA LYS A 207 -7.79 -5.94 22.98
C LYS A 207 -6.86 -5.58 24.13
N LYS A 208 -5.55 -5.58 23.87
CA LYS A 208 -4.51 -5.09 24.78
C LYS A 208 -4.44 -3.56 24.89
N ALA A 209 -5.26 -2.78 24.21
CA ALA A 209 -5.29 -1.33 24.35
C ALA A 209 -6.55 -0.83 25.06
N LEU A 210 -7.48 -1.72 25.43
CA LEU A 210 -8.70 -1.38 26.17
C LEU A 210 -8.37 -0.63 27.47
N GLY A 211 -9.06 0.48 27.71
CA GLY A 211 -8.86 1.35 28.88
C GLY A 211 -7.62 2.25 28.83
N SER A 212 -6.82 2.22 27.75
CA SER A 212 -5.61 3.02 27.61
C SER A 212 -5.80 4.20 26.65
N PRO A 213 -5.01 5.28 26.76
CA PRO A 213 -5.05 6.40 25.80
C PRO A 213 -4.67 5.98 24.36
N VAL A 214 -3.99 4.83 24.19
CA VAL A 214 -3.69 4.26 22.86
C VAL A 214 -4.85 3.48 22.23
N HIS A 215 -5.99 3.32 22.93
CA HIS A 215 -7.14 2.57 22.41
C HIS A 215 -7.65 3.11 21.06
N LYS A 216 -7.73 4.43 20.93
CA LYS A 216 -8.18 5.07 19.68
C LYS A 216 -7.20 4.84 18.52
N ALA A 217 -5.90 4.84 18.80
CA ALA A 217 -4.88 4.49 17.81
C ALA A 217 -5.00 3.02 17.37
N ALA A 218 -5.23 2.12 18.31
CA ALA A 218 -5.44 0.69 18.01
C ALA A 218 -6.74 0.44 17.22
N ASN A 219 -7.80 1.20 17.47
CA ASN A 219 -9.03 1.13 16.67
C ASN A 219 -8.77 1.56 15.22
N ILE A 220 -8.06 2.68 15.01
CA ILE A 220 -7.68 3.16 13.67
C ILE A 220 -6.83 2.10 12.95
N LEU A 221 -5.85 1.51 13.64
CA LEU A 221 -5.03 0.45 13.07
C LEU A 221 -5.88 -0.75 12.62
N VAL A 222 -6.80 -1.24 13.45
CA VAL A 222 -7.70 -2.34 13.07
C VAL A 222 -8.51 -1.96 11.83
N THR A 223 -9.12 -0.77 11.80
CA THR A 223 -9.84 -0.27 10.63
C THR A 223 -8.94 -0.26 9.39
N CYS A 224 -7.74 0.30 9.47
CA CYS A 224 -6.80 0.32 8.34
C CYS A 224 -6.44 -1.08 7.84
N THR A 225 -6.15 -2.02 8.75
CA THR A 225 -5.83 -3.40 8.35
C THR A 225 -7.00 -4.13 7.72
N SER A 226 -8.23 -3.90 8.20
CA SER A 226 -9.44 -4.47 7.61
C SER A 226 -9.71 -3.91 6.21
N LEU A 227 -9.61 -2.59 6.02
CA LEU A 227 -9.76 -1.97 4.71
C LEU A 227 -8.66 -2.45 3.73
N TRP A 228 -7.44 -2.62 4.23
CA TRP A 228 -6.34 -3.15 3.42
C TRP A 228 -6.59 -4.59 2.98
N PHE A 229 -7.15 -5.44 3.84
CA PHE A 229 -7.56 -6.79 3.47
C PHE A 229 -8.64 -6.81 2.40
N VAL A 230 -9.69 -5.97 2.53
CA VAL A 230 -10.73 -5.82 1.50
C VAL A 230 -10.11 -5.44 0.16
N ARG A 231 -9.15 -4.51 0.16
CA ARG A 231 -8.39 -4.12 -1.03
C ARG A 231 -7.60 -5.28 -1.64
N MET A 232 -6.95 -6.11 -0.84
CA MET A 232 -6.17 -7.25 -1.35
C MET A 232 -7.08 -8.32 -1.95
N ILE A 233 -8.23 -8.62 -1.32
CA ILE A 233 -9.24 -9.51 -1.91
C ILE A 233 -9.72 -8.96 -3.25
N TRP A 234 -10.04 -7.67 -3.30
CA TRP A 234 -10.49 -7.02 -4.53
C TRP A 234 -9.44 -7.11 -5.64
N SER A 235 -8.15 -6.92 -5.32
CA SER A 235 -7.06 -7.01 -6.31
C SER A 235 -6.97 -8.39 -6.96
N ILE A 236 -7.27 -9.46 -6.20
CA ILE A 236 -7.38 -10.82 -6.74
C ILE A 236 -8.66 -10.96 -7.57
N ALA A 237 -9.81 -10.53 -7.03
CA ALA A 237 -11.08 -10.61 -7.73
C ALA A 237 -11.03 -9.89 -9.08
N SER A 238 -10.45 -8.68 -9.13
CA SER A 238 -10.27 -7.91 -10.36
C SER A 238 -9.36 -8.61 -11.36
N ALA A 239 -8.36 -9.37 -10.91
CA ALA A 239 -7.49 -10.16 -11.78
C ALA A 239 -8.25 -11.33 -12.45
N PHE A 240 -9.24 -11.91 -11.78
CA PHE A 240 -10.05 -13.02 -12.33
C PHE A 240 -11.29 -12.55 -13.11
N ILE A 241 -11.91 -11.43 -12.73
CA ILE A 241 -13.19 -10.97 -13.29
C ILE A 241 -13.03 -10.27 -14.65
N GLY A 242 -11.81 -9.86 -15.02
CA GLY A 242 -11.46 -9.50 -16.40
C GLY A 242 -12.44 -8.59 -17.14
N GLY A 243 -12.45 -7.28 -16.83
CA GLY A 243 -12.87 -6.23 -17.77
C GLY A 243 -14.33 -6.20 -18.28
N PHE A 244 -15.24 -7.04 -17.81
CA PHE A 244 -16.51 -7.25 -18.52
C PHE A 244 -17.66 -6.27 -18.20
N HIS A 245 -17.53 -5.34 -17.23
CA HIS A 245 -18.66 -4.46 -16.87
C HIS A 245 -18.24 -3.10 -16.32
N VAL A 246 -18.85 -2.03 -16.84
CA VAL A 246 -18.67 -0.61 -16.45
C VAL A 246 -18.83 -0.38 -14.94
N VAL A 247 -19.72 -1.13 -14.27
CA VAL A 247 -19.92 -1.03 -12.82
C VAL A 247 -18.68 -1.49 -12.04
N PHE A 248 -18.04 -2.58 -12.48
CA PHE A 248 -16.82 -3.09 -11.86
C PHE A 248 -15.63 -2.16 -12.08
N THR A 249 -15.63 -1.43 -13.20
CA THR A 249 -14.68 -0.37 -13.53
C THR A 249 -14.74 0.77 -12.49
N PHE A 250 -15.94 1.25 -12.12
CA PHE A 250 -16.07 2.25 -11.06
C PHE A 250 -15.66 1.72 -9.69
N LEU A 251 -16.11 0.51 -9.35
CA LEU A 251 -15.79 -0.11 -8.06
C LEU A 251 -14.28 -0.31 -7.91
N ASP A 252 -13.59 -0.62 -9.01
CA ASP A 252 -12.13 -0.74 -9.03
C ASP A 252 -11.44 0.57 -8.63
N ILE A 253 -11.84 1.72 -9.15
CA ILE A 253 -11.27 3.00 -8.72
C ILE A 253 -11.47 3.24 -7.22
N PHE A 254 -12.69 3.00 -6.72
CA PHE A 254 -12.98 3.27 -5.31
C PHE A 254 -12.14 2.36 -4.39
N VAL A 255 -12.04 1.06 -4.70
CA VAL A 255 -11.29 0.12 -3.87
C VAL A 255 -9.78 0.24 -4.10
N SER A 256 -9.34 0.46 -5.34
CA SER A 256 -7.93 0.51 -5.74
C SER A 256 -7.30 1.90 -5.55
N ILE A 257 -8.05 2.98 -5.39
CA ILE A 257 -7.47 4.33 -5.26
C ILE A 257 -7.97 5.01 -3.99
N TRP A 258 -9.28 5.19 -3.85
CA TRP A 258 -9.85 5.90 -2.71
C TRP A 258 -9.68 5.18 -1.39
N LEU A 259 -9.80 3.84 -1.38
CA LEU A 259 -9.54 3.07 -0.17
C LEU A 259 -8.07 3.11 0.24
N GLY A 260 -7.15 3.11 -0.74
CA GLY A 260 -5.72 3.30 -0.51
C GLY A 260 -5.42 4.67 0.11
N LEU A 261 -6.01 5.73 -0.45
CA LEU A 261 -5.96 7.08 0.11
C LEU A 261 -6.52 7.11 1.54
N ALA A 262 -7.68 6.50 1.80
CA ALA A 262 -8.29 6.49 3.13
C ALA A 262 -7.37 5.82 4.17
N ILE A 263 -6.77 4.68 3.83
CA ILE A 263 -5.78 3.98 4.67
C ILE A 263 -4.58 4.88 4.97
N LEU A 264 -3.99 5.47 3.92
CA LEU A 264 -2.82 6.33 4.04
C LEU A 264 -3.13 7.62 4.81
N TYR A 265 -4.29 8.22 4.59
CA TYR A 265 -4.78 9.38 5.34
C TYR A 265 -4.91 9.07 6.83
N MET A 266 -5.54 7.94 7.19
CA MET A 266 -5.67 7.51 8.59
C MET A 266 -4.30 7.28 9.24
N MET A 267 -3.37 6.63 8.52
CA MET A 267 -1.98 6.45 8.98
C MET A 267 -1.25 7.78 9.18
N CYS A 268 -1.37 8.71 8.23
CA CYS A 268 -0.77 10.04 8.32
C CYS A 268 -1.35 10.86 9.48
N ARG A 269 -2.66 10.75 9.71
CA ARG A 269 -3.34 11.43 10.82
C ARG A 269 -2.88 10.89 12.16
N LEU A 270 -2.64 9.59 12.24
CA LEU A 270 -2.04 8.95 13.41
C LEU A 270 -0.61 9.47 13.66
N ALA A 271 0.20 9.58 12.60
CA ALA A 271 1.58 10.04 12.70
C ALA A 271 1.69 11.53 13.04
N SER A 272 0.67 12.32 12.69
CA SER A 272 0.71 13.79 12.80
C SER A 272 0.24 14.33 14.14
N LYS A 273 -0.62 13.61 14.87
CA LYS A 273 -1.18 14.06 16.15
C LYS A 273 -0.23 13.72 17.29
N GLU A 274 0.16 14.71 18.08
CA GLU A 274 1.07 14.54 19.23
C GLU A 274 0.49 13.63 20.32
N SER A 275 -0.84 13.66 20.51
CA SER A 275 -1.54 12.71 21.39
C SER A 275 -1.42 11.24 20.98
N TYR A 276 -1.08 10.98 19.71
CA TYR A 276 -0.84 9.66 19.14
C TYR A 276 0.59 9.53 18.61
N ALA A 277 1.45 10.50 18.92
CA ALA A 277 2.88 10.37 18.75
C ALA A 277 3.29 9.39 19.84
N LEU A 278 3.17 8.12 19.51
CA LEU A 278 3.47 6.91 20.27
C LEU A 278 4.96 6.90 20.70
N SER A 279 5.41 7.94 21.39
CA SER A 279 6.78 8.17 21.82
C SER A 279 6.92 7.84 23.29
N LYS A 280 8.03 7.21 23.65
CA LYS A 280 8.32 6.88 25.05
C LYS A 280 8.38 8.13 25.94
N ALA A 281 8.89 9.25 25.42
CA ALA A 281 9.01 10.52 26.15
C ALA A 281 7.65 11.11 26.53
N SER A 282 6.68 11.08 25.61
CA SER A 282 5.32 11.58 25.89
C SER A 282 4.56 10.69 26.88
N TYR A 283 4.84 9.39 26.93
CA TYR A 283 4.21 8.45 27.85
C TYR A 283 4.88 8.37 29.23
N GLY A 284 6.20 8.58 29.32
CA GLY A 284 6.93 8.65 30.59
C GLY A 284 6.53 9.86 31.43
N SER A 285 6.32 11.02 30.81
CA SER A 285 5.94 12.26 31.51
C SER A 285 4.54 12.22 32.14
N VAL A 286 3.57 11.50 31.53
CA VAL A 286 2.21 11.35 32.09
C VAL A 286 2.17 10.37 33.27
N GLY A 287 3.14 9.46 33.38
CA GLY A 287 3.24 8.51 34.48
C GLY A 287 3.86 9.08 35.77
N VAL A 288 4.62 10.17 35.70
CA VAL A 288 5.32 10.77 36.85
C VAL A 288 4.47 11.84 37.56
N GLY A 289 3.46 12.40 36.88
CA GLY A 289 2.59 13.46 37.44
C GLY A 289 1.41 13.00 38.30
N LYS A 290 1.33 11.73 38.71
CA LYS A 290 0.23 11.21 39.56
C LYS A 290 0.65 10.53 40.84
N THR A 291 1.94 10.54 41.16
CA THR A 291 2.49 9.98 42.41
C THR A 291 3.17 11.03 43.28
N GLY A 292 3.08 12.32 42.96
CA GLY A 292 3.75 13.41 43.69
C GLY A 292 2.88 14.21 44.67
N ASP A 293 1.54 14.14 44.56
CA ASP A 293 0.65 15.01 45.35
C ASP A 293 0.00 14.31 46.56
N ALA A 294 0.36 13.06 46.83
CA ALA A 294 -0.13 12.31 47.99
C ALA A 294 0.90 12.21 49.14
N GLU A 295 2.11 12.76 48.96
CA GLU A 295 3.21 12.66 49.93
C GLU A 295 3.67 14.05 50.44
N GLN A 296 2.71 14.98 50.57
CA GLN A 296 2.86 16.26 51.29
C GLN A 296 1.69 16.57 52.24
N ALA A 297 0.90 15.54 52.61
CA ALA A 297 -0.24 15.69 53.51
C ALA A 297 -0.25 14.66 54.66
N LEU A 298 0.94 14.32 55.17
CA LEU A 298 1.18 13.65 56.45
C LEU A 298 2.46 14.22 57.06
#